data_AF-A0A176S6Q1-F1
#
_entry.id   AF-A0A176S6Q1-F1
#
_cell.length_a   1.000
_cell.length_b   1.000
_cell.length_c   1.000
_cell.angle_alpha   90.00
_cell.angle_beta   90.00
_cell.angle_gamma   90.00
#
_symmetry.space_group_name_H-M   'P 1'
#
loop_
_entity.id
_entity.type
_entity.pdbx_description
1 polymer ?
#
loop_
_entity_poly.entity_id
_entity_poly.type
_entity_poly.pdbx_seq_one_letter_code
_entity_poly.pdbx_strand_id
1 'polypeptide(L)' 'MAAICAICKSQFSKVLPYYGFQMDQVISIHQLVGDALVLSTNEI' A
#
# COMPACT_ATOMS: atom_id res chain seq x y z
N MET A 1 5.47 4.02 -3.13
CA MET A 1 5.45 4.50 -1.72
C MET A 1 4.49 3.64 -0.90
N ALA A 2 4.79 3.37 0.36
CA ALA A 2 3.88 2.69 1.28
C ALA A 2 3.39 3.65 2.36
N ALA A 3 2.07 3.65 2.63
CA ALA A 3 1.44 4.51 3.63
C ALA A 3 0.70 3.65 4.67
N ILE A 4 0.94 3.91 5.96
CA ILE A 4 0.25 3.20 7.08
C ILE A 4 -1.15 3.77 7.36
N CYS A 5 -1.40 5.02 6.99
CA CYS A 5 -2.60 5.75 7.33
C CYS A 5 -3.50 5.96 6.11
N ALA A 6 -4.80 5.66 6.26
CA ALA A 6 -5.77 5.72 5.16
C ALA A 6 -5.94 7.13 4.59
N ILE A 7 -5.98 8.16 5.44
CA ILE A 7 -6.02 9.55 4.98
C ILE A 7 -4.71 9.94 4.28
N CYS A 8 -3.56 9.48 4.75
CA CYS A 8 -2.29 9.75 4.07
C CYS A 8 -2.29 9.16 2.65
N LYS A 9 -2.79 7.92 2.47
CA LYS A 9 -2.93 7.33 1.12
C LYS A 9 -3.78 8.21 0.20
N SER A 10 -4.93 8.69 0.67
CA SER A 10 -5.86 9.48 -0.16
C SER A 10 -5.39 10.91 -0.45
N GLN A 11 -4.60 11.51 0.46
CA GLN A 11 -3.98 12.82 0.21
C GLN A 11 -2.81 12.68 -0.76
N PHE A 12 -1.92 11.71 -0.55
CA PHE A 12 -0.76 11.54 -1.41
C PHE A 12 -1.12 11.04 -2.81
N SER A 13 -2.15 10.20 -2.97
CA SER A 13 -2.58 9.80 -4.32
C SER A 13 -3.00 10.99 -5.18
N LYS A 14 -3.50 12.07 -4.57
CA LYS A 14 -3.86 13.32 -5.27
C LYS A 14 -2.68 14.27 -5.44
N VAL A 15 -1.73 14.29 -4.50
CA VAL A 15 -0.61 15.23 -4.51
C VAL A 15 0.54 14.76 -5.42
N LEU A 16 0.82 13.46 -5.45
CA LEU A 16 1.94 12.90 -6.22
C LEU A 16 1.85 13.08 -7.76
N PRO A 17 0.66 13.10 -8.40
CA PRO A 17 0.52 13.46 -9.81
C PRO A 17 1.11 14.81 -10.20
N TYR A 18 1.10 15.80 -9.30
CA TYR A 18 1.74 17.11 -9.55
C TYR A 18 3.26 16.99 -9.73
N TYR A 19 3.87 15.89 -9.27
CA TYR A 19 5.30 15.61 -9.37
C TYR A 19 5.62 14.51 -10.41
N GLY A 20 4.67 14.16 -11.29
CA GLY A 20 4.89 13.18 -12.37
C GLY A 20 4.74 11.71 -11.96
N PHE A 21 4.30 11.44 -10.73
CA PHE A 21 4.00 10.09 -10.27
C PHE A 21 2.56 9.69 -10.61
N GLN A 22 2.33 8.41 -10.87
CA GLN A 22 0.99 7.89 -11.12
C GLN A 22 0.17 7.78 -9.82
N MET A 23 -1.15 7.95 -9.95
CA MET A 23 -2.10 7.96 -8.82
C MET A 23 -2.06 6.68 -7.96
N ASP A 24 -1.69 5.55 -8.56
CA ASP A 24 -1.68 4.21 -7.97
C ASP A 24 -0.33 3.84 -7.32
N GLN A 25 0.67 4.72 -7.39
CA GLN A 25 2.01 4.46 -6.82
C GLN A 25 2.08 4.56 -5.29
N VAL A 26 0.95 4.79 -4.61
CA VAL A 26 0.83 4.77 -3.14
C VAL A 26 -0.05 3.61 -2.68
N ILE A 27 0.56 2.64 -2.00
CA ILE A 27 -0.12 1.46 -1.45
C ILE A 27 -0.27 1.55 0.07
N SER A 28 -1.30 0.89 0.61
CA SER A 28 -1.48 0.77 2.07
C SER A 28 -0.55 -0.32 2.62
N ILE A 29 0.08 -0.08 3.77
CA ILE A 29 0.86 -1.12 4.47
C ILE A 29 0.00 -2.34 4.80
N HIS A 30 -1.30 -2.17 5.08
CA HIS A 30 -2.18 -3.30 5.36
C HIS A 30 -2.24 -4.30 4.19
N GLN A 31 -2.28 -3.79 2.96
CA GLN A 31 -2.23 -4.62 1.74
C GLN A 31 -0.85 -5.28 1.60
N LEU A 32 0.21 -4.50 1.77
CA LEU A 32 1.59 -4.98 1.62
C LEU A 32 1.94 -6.10 2.62
N VAL A 33 1.45 -5.99 3.86
CA VAL A 33 1.59 -7.04 4.87
C VAL A 33 0.70 -8.23 4.54
N GLY A 34 -0.55 -8.01 4.10
CA GLY A 34 -1.45 -9.09 3.68
C GLY A 34 -0.85 -9.95 2.57
N ASP A 35 -0.27 -9.33 1.54
CA ASP A 35 0.39 -10.01 0.43
C ASP A 35 1.70 -10.71 0.87
N ALA A 36 2.34 -10.23 1.93
CA ALA A 36 3.60 -10.79 2.46
C ALA A 36 3.40 -11.95 3.43
N LEU A 37 2.17 -12.21 3.93
CA LEU A 37 1.90 -13.30 4.85
C LEU A 37 1.93 -14.65 4.12
N VAL A 38 2.93 -15.48 4.45
CA VAL A 38 2.98 -16.88 4.04
C VAL A 38 2.41 -17.74 5.17
N LEU A 39 1.18 -18.21 4.98
CA LEU A 39 0.56 -19.15 5.90
C LEU A 39 0.95 -20.56 5.46
N SER A 40 1.98 -21.13 6.10
CA SER A 40 2.22 -22.57 6.01
C SER A 40 1.08 -23.27 6.74
N THR A 41 0.16 -23.89 5.99
CA THR A 41 -0.69 -24.93 6.56
C THR A 41 0.25 -26.08 6.94
N ASN A 42 0.49 -26.27 8.23
CA ASN A 42 1.08 -27.53 8.68
C ASN A 42 0.08 -28.63 8.33
N GLU A 43 0.36 -29.34 7.24
CA GLU A 43 -0.30 -30.60 6.93
C GLU A 43 0.22 -31.63 7.94
N ILE A 44 -0.64 -31.95 8.91
CA ILE A 44 -0.52 -33.14 9.79
C ILE A 44 -1.45 -34.21 9.22
#